data_AF-A0A7Y4XSL7-F1
#
_entry.id   AF-A0A7Y4XSL7-F1
#
_cell.length_a   1.000
_cell.length_b   1.000
_cell.length_c   1.000
_cell.angle_alpha   90.00
_cell.angle_beta   90.00
_cell.angle_gamma   90.00
#
_symmetry.space_group_name_H-M   'P 1'
#
loop_
_entity.id
_entity.type
_entity.pdbx_description
1 polymer ?
#
loop_
_entity_poly.entity_id
_entity_poly.type
_entity_poly.pdbx_seq_one_letter_code
_entity_poly.pdbx_strand_id
1 'polypeptide(L)'
;MSIEQEKPKAWYENKHFLPVVIKGIVILWLLNMIAFINMDNTTRGTFGDMFGVVNSLFSGGALAGIIYTILLQQKEMSTQSAEFKKQSELMDKQNFETTLFNMLYSFEETKRNFDGSMNNVMNTLIEEVLKKTEGVTDADLDTFMDNFTRHFDIPSYQNSQYVFKQFCLILNFINSAKVENKAVYFDITRSKLYARDIKILFHFYHFYPATYYAPIKDLNVFDDTFINEYFFPSHIELVKKYSLQK
;
A
#
# COMPACT_ATOMS: atom_id res chain seq x y z
N MET A 1 19.30 19.34 12.29
CA MET A 1 18.36 20.27 12.94
C MET A 1 18.27 21.51 12.05
N SER A 2 17.41 21.47 11.04
CA SER A 2 17.22 22.56 10.09
C SER A 2 16.39 23.65 10.76
N ILE A 3 16.98 24.83 10.90
CA ILE A 3 16.33 26.04 11.40
C ILE A 3 15.25 26.41 10.38
N GLU A 4 14.00 26.12 10.71
CA GLU A 4 12.84 26.58 9.95
C GLU A 4 12.76 28.09 10.11
N GLN A 5 13.17 28.84 9.08
CA GLN A 5 13.07 30.29 9.06
C GLN A 5 11.58 30.66 9.07
N GLU A 6 11.09 31.23 10.17
CA GLU A 6 9.74 31.79 10.25
C GLU A 6 9.55 32.80 9.11
N LYS A 7 8.64 32.49 8.19
CA LYS A 7 8.26 33.41 7.11
C LYS A 7 7.71 34.71 7.74
N PRO A 8 8.08 35.90 7.24
CA PRO A 8 7.61 37.16 7.80
C PRO A 8 6.08 37.19 7.80
N LYS A 9 5.48 37.51 8.96
CA LYS A 9 4.02 37.64 9.10
C LYS A 9 3.48 38.58 8.04
N ALA A 10 2.51 38.09 7.28
CA ALA A 10 1.93 38.88 6.21
C ALA A 10 1.12 40.05 6.80
N TRP A 11 1.17 41.21 6.14
CA TRP A 11 0.57 42.47 6.62
C TRP A 11 -0.95 42.37 6.88
N TYR A 12 -1.64 41.43 6.24
CA TYR A 12 -3.08 41.17 6.42
C TYR A 12 -3.41 40.37 7.70
N GLU A 13 -2.42 39.81 8.40
CA GLU A 13 -2.62 39.07 9.66
C GLU A 13 -2.80 40.00 10.88
N ASN A 14 -2.56 41.31 10.71
CA ASN A 14 -2.80 42.28 11.77
C ASN A 14 -4.31 42.46 12.00
N LYS A 15 -4.80 42.00 13.16
CA LYS A 15 -6.22 42.08 13.57
C LYS A 15 -6.81 43.49 13.53
N HIS A 16 -5.98 44.53 13.55
CA HIS A 16 -6.42 45.93 13.50
C HIS A 16 -6.46 46.53 12.08
N PHE A 17 -5.94 45.83 11.06
CA PHE A 17 -5.88 46.35 9.69
C PHE A 17 -7.28 46.58 9.09
N LEU A 18 -8.12 45.54 9.10
CA LEU A 18 -9.48 45.59 8.55
C LEU A 18 -10.36 46.71 9.18
N PRO A 19 -10.43 46.87 10.52
CA PRO A 19 -11.23 47.95 11.11
C PRO A 19 -10.69 49.35 10.82
N VAL A 20 -9.37 49.53 10.64
CA VAL A 20 -8.78 50.82 10.24
C VAL A 20 -9.21 51.20 8.81
N VAL A 21 -9.14 50.23 7.89
CA VAL A 21 -9.57 50.44 6.49
C VAL A 21 -11.07 50.78 6.44
N ILE A 22 -11.91 50.04 7.15
CA ILE A 22 -13.36 50.30 7.21
C ILE A 22 -13.67 51.70 7.75
N LYS A 23 -13.03 52.10 8.87
CA LYS A 23 -13.19 53.46 9.42
C LYS A 23 -12.78 54.54 8.43
N GLY A 24 -11.67 54.35 7.71
CA GLY A 24 -11.21 55.27 6.67
C GLY A 24 -12.23 55.45 5.56
N ILE A 25 -12.83 54.35 5.07
CA ILE A 25 -13.87 54.39 4.02
C ILE A 25 -15.10 55.17 4.50
N VAL A 26 -15.57 54.91 5.72
CA VAL A 26 -16.74 55.61 6.29
C VAL A 26 -16.47 57.11 6.47
N ILE A 27 -15.27 57.50 6.93
CA ILE A 27 -14.89 58.91 7.08
C ILE A 27 -14.85 59.61 5.71
N LEU A 28 -14.23 58.98 4.70
CA LEU A 28 -14.18 59.52 3.35
C LEU A 28 -15.57 59.68 2.73
N TRP A 29 -16.48 58.74 2.99
CA TRP A 29 -17.86 58.82 2.55
C TRP A 29 -18.62 59.98 3.21
N LEU A 30 -18.46 60.18 4.53
CA LEU A 30 -19.08 61.31 5.24
C LEU A 30 -18.53 62.67 4.78
N LEU A 31 -17.20 62.77 4.56
CA LEU A 31 -16.58 63.98 4.03
C LEU A 31 -17.11 64.32 2.63
N ASN A 32 -17.31 63.31 1.78
CA ASN A 32 -17.92 63.48 0.46
C ASN A 32 -19.37 64.01 0.57
N MET A 33 -20.17 63.47 1.50
CA MET A 33 -21.54 63.92 1.75
C MET A 33 -21.60 65.39 2.22
N ILE A 34 -20.71 65.80 3.13
CA ILE A 34 -20.61 67.18 3.61
C ILE A 34 -20.22 68.13 2.47
N ALA A 35 -19.26 67.75 1.62
CA ALA A 35 -18.87 68.54 0.46
C ALA A 35 -20.03 68.72 -0.54
N PHE A 36 -20.84 67.68 -0.75
CA PHE A 36 -21.99 67.69 -1.66
C PHE A 36 -23.11 68.65 -1.22
N ILE A 37 -23.42 68.71 0.08
CA ILE A 37 -24.48 69.57 0.62
C ILE A 37 -24.14 71.07 0.47
N ASN A 38 -22.85 71.41 0.50
CA ASN A 38 -22.37 72.79 0.44
C ASN A 38 -22.14 73.34 -0.99
N MET A 39 -22.43 72.57 -2.05
CA MET A 39 -22.29 73.00 -3.45
C MET A 39 -23.58 73.57 -4.04
N ASP A 40 -23.51 74.41 -5.08
CA ASP A 40 -24.67 74.90 -5.84
C ASP A 40 -25.25 73.85 -6.80
N ASN A 41 -26.54 73.95 -7.12
CA ASN A 41 -27.29 72.95 -7.90
C ASN A 41 -26.69 72.66 -9.31
N THR A 42 -26.08 73.65 -9.97
CA THR A 42 -25.45 73.49 -11.29
C THR A 42 -24.10 72.77 -11.20
N THR A 43 -23.33 72.98 -10.15
CA THR A 43 -22.04 72.30 -9.90
C THR A 43 -22.19 70.88 -9.36
N ARG A 44 -23.31 70.56 -8.69
CA ARG A 44 -23.60 69.22 -8.15
C ARG A 44 -23.70 68.13 -9.24
N GLY A 45 -24.31 68.45 -10.38
CA GLY A 45 -24.47 67.49 -11.49
C GLY A 45 -23.13 67.06 -12.08
N THR A 46 -22.31 68.03 -12.49
CA THR A 46 -20.97 67.79 -13.07
C THR A 46 -20.03 67.06 -12.10
N PHE A 47 -20.11 67.37 -10.79
CA PHE A 47 -19.35 66.67 -9.77
C PHE A 47 -19.77 65.19 -9.69
N GLY A 48 -21.08 64.90 -9.69
CA GLY A 48 -21.62 63.54 -9.71
C GLY A 48 -21.18 62.72 -10.94
N ASP A 49 -21.12 63.33 -12.12
CA ASP A 49 -20.69 62.67 -13.36
C ASP A 49 -19.22 62.16 -13.28
N MET A 50 -18.34 62.91 -12.62
CA MET A 50 -16.94 62.49 -12.39
C MET A 50 -16.84 61.29 -11.44
N PHE A 51 -17.70 61.22 -10.42
CA PHE A 51 -17.79 60.04 -9.55
C PHE A 51 -18.36 58.83 -10.27
N GLY A 52 -19.23 59.02 -11.27
CA GLY A 52 -19.73 57.93 -12.11
C GLY A 52 -18.61 57.19 -12.85
N VAL A 53 -17.64 57.92 -13.42
CA VAL A 53 -16.46 57.34 -14.11
C VAL A 53 -15.59 56.56 -13.12
N VAL A 54 -15.29 57.14 -11.96
CA VAL A 54 -14.48 56.49 -10.91
C VAL A 54 -15.18 55.25 -10.35
N ASN A 55 -16.49 55.30 -10.12
CA ASN A 55 -17.28 54.17 -9.62
C ASN A 55 -17.34 53.02 -10.64
N SER A 56 -17.43 53.34 -11.93
CA SER A 56 -17.39 52.35 -13.01
C SER A 56 -16.03 51.64 -13.07
N LEU A 57 -14.92 52.40 -12.92
CA LEU A 57 -13.58 51.84 -12.87
C LEU A 57 -13.36 50.98 -11.62
N PHE A 58 -13.82 51.44 -10.45
CA PHE A 58 -13.75 50.66 -9.21
C PHE A 58 -14.56 49.37 -9.30
N SER A 59 -15.77 49.43 -9.85
CA SER A 59 -16.63 48.25 -10.06
C SER A 59 -16.00 47.25 -11.04
N GLY A 60 -15.43 47.73 -12.15
CA GLY A 60 -14.68 46.90 -13.09
C GLY A 60 -13.43 46.27 -12.47
N GLY A 61 -12.68 47.04 -11.68
CA GLY A 61 -11.51 46.56 -10.95
C GLY A 61 -11.85 45.53 -9.86
N ALA A 62 -12.94 45.74 -9.12
CA ALA A 62 -13.44 44.78 -8.13
C ALA A 62 -13.87 43.47 -8.81
N LEU A 63 -14.58 43.56 -9.95
CA LEU A 63 -14.95 42.39 -10.75
C LEU A 63 -13.70 41.65 -11.25
N ALA A 64 -12.71 42.38 -11.77
CA ALA A 64 -11.44 41.80 -12.21
C ALA A 64 -10.69 41.10 -11.06
N GLY A 65 -10.69 41.70 -9.87
CA GLY A 65 -10.11 41.10 -8.66
C GLY A 65 -10.82 39.81 -8.23
N ILE A 66 -12.16 39.78 -8.30
CA ILE A 66 -12.95 38.57 -8.04
C ILE A 66 -12.63 37.49 -9.08
N ILE A 67 -12.63 37.82 -10.37
CA ILE A 67 -12.28 36.88 -11.44
C ILE A 67 -10.88 36.32 -11.24
N TYR A 68 -9.89 37.17 -10.94
CA TYR A 68 -8.53 36.75 -10.64
C TYR A 68 -8.48 35.78 -9.47
N THR A 69 -9.21 36.07 -8.39
CA THR A 69 -9.29 35.20 -7.21
C THR A 69 -9.93 33.85 -7.54
N ILE A 70 -10.99 33.82 -8.36
CA ILE A 70 -11.63 32.57 -8.82
C ILE A 70 -10.64 31.73 -9.63
N LEU A 71 -9.88 32.34 -10.54
CA LEU A 71 -8.87 31.64 -11.34
C LEU A 71 -7.76 31.06 -10.46
N LEU A 72 -7.33 31.80 -9.43
CA LEU A 72 -6.34 31.32 -8.47
C LEU A 72 -6.88 30.14 -7.65
N GLN A 73 -8.11 30.25 -7.13
CA GLN A 73 -8.77 29.18 -6.38
C GLN A 73 -8.91 27.90 -7.22
N GLN A 74 -9.28 28.02 -8.50
CA GLN A 74 -9.36 26.85 -9.41
C GLN A 74 -8.01 26.16 -9.58
N LYS A 75 -6.93 26.94 -9.72
CA LYS A 75 -5.57 26.40 -9.82
C LYS A 75 -5.16 25.67 -8.53
N GLU A 76 -5.44 26.25 -7.36
CA GLU A 76 -5.16 25.63 -6.07
C GLU A 76 -5.93 24.32 -5.89
N MET A 77 -7.23 24.29 -6.21
CA MET A 77 -8.05 23.07 -6.14
C MET A 77 -7.51 21.95 -7.04
N SER A 78 -7.06 22.28 -8.25
CA SER A 78 -6.48 21.30 -9.17
C SER A 78 -5.19 20.69 -8.62
N THR A 79 -4.35 21.52 -8.00
CA THR A 79 -3.08 21.10 -7.38
C THR A 79 -3.35 20.22 -6.15
N GLN A 80 -4.26 20.67 -5.28
CA GLN A 80 -4.68 19.93 -4.09
C GLN A 80 -5.29 18.56 -4.43
N SER A 81 -6.08 18.49 -5.51
CA SER A 81 -6.65 17.22 -5.98
C SER A 81 -5.58 16.24 -6.45
N ALA A 82 -4.53 16.73 -7.15
CA ALA A 82 -3.41 15.90 -7.56
C ALA A 82 -2.57 15.41 -6.38
N GLU A 83 -2.31 16.28 -5.40
CA GLU A 83 -1.62 15.92 -4.16
C GLU A 83 -2.41 14.90 -3.34
N PHE A 84 -3.72 15.08 -3.20
CA PHE A 84 -4.60 14.14 -2.51
C PHE A 84 -4.58 12.76 -3.16
N LYS A 85 -4.63 12.69 -4.49
CA LYS A 85 -4.53 11.43 -5.22
C LYS A 85 -3.21 10.71 -4.92
N LYS A 86 -2.08 11.43 -4.98
CA LYS A 86 -0.76 10.89 -4.65
C LYS A 86 -0.68 10.42 -3.19
N GLN A 87 -1.27 11.18 -2.26
CA GLN A 87 -1.32 10.80 -0.85
C GLN A 87 -2.15 9.52 -0.64
N SER A 88 -3.30 9.40 -1.32
CA SER A 88 -4.13 8.19 -1.27
C SER A 88 -3.36 6.96 -1.77
N GLU A 89 -2.66 7.07 -2.90
CA GLU A 89 -1.85 5.98 -3.46
C GLU A 89 -0.72 5.55 -2.51
N LEU A 90 -0.04 6.51 -1.87
CA LEU A 90 0.98 6.23 -0.87
C LEU A 90 0.40 5.56 0.38
N MET A 91 -0.78 5.98 0.82
CA MET A 91 -1.45 5.42 1.99
C MET A 91 -1.92 3.99 1.72
N ASP A 92 -2.45 3.70 0.53
CA ASP A 92 -2.82 2.34 0.13
C ASP A 92 -1.61 1.40 0.12
N LYS A 93 -0.46 1.88 -0.41
CA LYS A 93 0.80 1.14 -0.35
C LYS A 93 1.25 0.89 1.09
N GLN A 94 1.22 1.92 1.94
CA GLN A 94 1.60 1.80 3.35
C GLN A 94 0.71 0.82 4.12
N ASN A 95 -0.60 0.86 3.86
CA ASN A 95 -1.57 -0.07 4.46
C ASN A 95 -1.26 -1.51 4.05
N PHE A 96 -1.03 -1.75 2.75
CA PHE A 96 -0.62 -3.06 2.25
C PHE A 96 0.67 -3.55 2.93
N GLU A 97 1.73 -2.73 2.95
CA GLU A 97 3.01 -3.11 3.56
C GLU A 97 2.87 -3.40 5.04
N THR A 98 2.11 -2.59 5.77
CA THR A 98 1.84 -2.80 7.19
C THR A 98 1.11 -4.13 7.42
N THR A 99 0.06 -4.41 6.66
CA THR A 99 -0.66 -5.69 6.74
C THR A 99 0.25 -6.86 6.40
N LEU A 100 1.05 -6.76 5.33
CA LEU A 100 1.99 -7.79 4.92
C LEU A 100 3.01 -8.09 6.04
N PHE A 101 3.66 -7.07 6.59
CA PHE A 101 4.67 -7.26 7.63
C PHE A 101 4.07 -7.81 8.93
N ASN A 102 2.84 -7.43 9.26
CA ASN A 102 2.11 -8.03 10.38
C ASN A 102 1.79 -9.52 10.14
N MET A 103 1.39 -9.89 8.92
CA MET A 103 1.19 -11.30 8.56
C MET A 103 2.51 -12.09 8.60
N LEU A 104 3.61 -11.52 8.10
CA LEU A 104 4.94 -12.13 8.17
C LEU A 104 5.42 -12.32 9.60
N TYR A 105 5.19 -11.33 10.47
CA TYR A 105 5.51 -11.44 11.89
C TYR A 105 4.72 -12.58 12.56
N SER A 106 3.40 -12.64 12.32
CA SER A 106 2.55 -13.72 12.85
C SER A 106 2.95 -15.09 12.31
N PHE A 107 3.37 -15.15 11.04
CA PHE A 107 3.89 -16.36 10.42
C PHE A 107 5.20 -16.83 11.07
N GLU A 108 6.14 -15.93 11.31
CA GLU A 108 7.39 -16.25 12.03
C GLU A 108 7.12 -16.73 13.46
N GLU A 109 6.20 -16.07 14.17
CA GLU A 109 5.80 -16.47 15.52
C GLU A 109 5.17 -17.87 15.54
N THR A 110 4.24 -18.12 14.60
CA THR A 110 3.60 -19.42 14.42
C THR A 110 4.65 -20.52 14.18
N LYS A 111 5.61 -20.27 13.28
CA LYS A 111 6.70 -21.21 13.01
C LYS A 111 7.55 -21.52 14.23
N ARG A 112 7.95 -20.49 14.97
CA ARG A 112 8.77 -20.63 16.19
C ARG A 112 8.05 -21.47 17.24
N ASN A 113 6.74 -21.32 17.37
CA ASN A 113 5.94 -22.09 18.33
C ASN A 113 5.77 -23.58 17.94
N PHE A 114 6.07 -23.96 16.71
CA PHE A 114 5.87 -25.31 16.17
C PHE A 114 7.15 -26.09 15.85
N ASP A 115 8.32 -25.57 16.23
CA ASP A 115 9.65 -26.07 15.87
C ASP A 115 9.89 -27.56 16.18
N GLY A 116 9.16 -28.14 17.15
CA GLY A 116 9.24 -29.56 17.51
C GLY A 116 8.51 -30.55 16.59
N SER A 117 7.33 -30.20 16.06
CA SER A 117 6.52 -31.10 15.21
C SER A 117 7.07 -31.17 13.78
N MET A 118 7.51 -30.02 13.26
CA MET A 118 8.09 -29.84 11.94
C MET A 118 9.32 -30.75 11.70
N ASN A 119 10.11 -31.00 12.76
CA ASN A 119 11.26 -31.91 12.72
C ASN A 119 10.87 -33.37 12.56
N ASN A 120 9.78 -33.83 13.19
CA ASN A 120 9.35 -35.22 13.08
C ASN A 120 8.82 -35.52 11.68
N VAL A 121 8.06 -34.58 11.10
CA VAL A 121 7.60 -34.66 9.70
C VAL A 121 8.80 -34.72 8.76
N MET A 122 9.77 -33.83 8.97
CA MET A 122 10.99 -33.76 8.16
C MET A 122 11.78 -35.06 8.26
N ASN A 123 12.01 -35.59 9.45
CA ASN A 123 12.79 -36.81 9.65
C ASN A 123 12.10 -38.00 8.98
N THR A 124 10.79 -38.14 9.06
CA THR A 124 10.06 -39.19 8.34
C THR A 124 10.19 -39.03 6.81
N LEU A 125 10.00 -37.81 6.28
CA LEU A 125 10.10 -37.55 4.83
C LEU A 125 11.52 -37.74 4.28
N ILE A 126 12.51 -37.23 5.01
CA ILE A 126 13.92 -37.35 4.66
C ILE A 126 14.37 -38.80 4.78
N GLU A 127 14.00 -39.51 5.85
CA GLU A 127 14.42 -40.91 6.01
C GLU A 127 13.78 -41.84 4.98
N GLU A 128 12.50 -41.66 4.63
CA GLU A 128 11.85 -42.50 3.62
C GLU A 128 12.38 -42.24 2.20
N VAL A 129 12.64 -40.98 1.85
CA VAL A 129 13.07 -40.62 0.49
C VAL A 129 14.59 -40.70 0.30
N LEU A 130 15.41 -40.17 1.22
CA LEU A 130 16.87 -40.19 1.05
C LEU A 130 17.44 -41.61 1.17
N LYS A 131 16.89 -42.49 2.03
CA LYS A 131 17.37 -43.89 2.11
C LYS A 131 17.13 -44.70 0.83
N LYS A 132 16.18 -44.29 -0.01
CA LYS A 132 15.78 -45.03 -1.22
C LYS A 132 16.22 -44.40 -2.54
N THR A 133 16.88 -43.24 -2.53
CA THR A 133 17.27 -42.50 -3.75
C THR A 133 18.03 -43.33 -4.80
N GLU A 134 18.65 -44.46 -4.43
CA GLU A 134 19.03 -45.53 -5.36
C GLU A 134 18.05 -46.72 -5.26
N GLY A 135 17.25 -46.95 -6.31
CA GLY A 135 16.39 -48.14 -6.43
C GLY A 135 14.93 -48.00 -5.97
N VAL A 136 14.39 -46.77 -5.82
CA VAL A 136 12.96 -46.55 -5.53
C VAL A 136 12.06 -47.24 -6.57
N THR A 137 11.22 -48.18 -6.15
CA THR A 137 10.19 -48.78 -7.01
C THR A 137 8.88 -47.98 -6.98
N ASP A 138 8.02 -48.14 -7.98
CA ASP A 138 6.68 -47.51 -7.99
C ASP A 138 5.86 -47.91 -6.74
N ALA A 139 6.01 -49.14 -6.24
CA ALA A 139 5.31 -49.61 -5.04
C ALA A 139 5.82 -48.95 -3.74
N ASP A 140 7.12 -48.63 -3.68
CA ASP A 140 7.69 -47.87 -2.55
C ASP A 140 7.12 -46.46 -2.49
N LEU A 141 6.91 -45.86 -3.66
CA LEU A 141 6.31 -44.54 -3.84
C LEU A 141 4.82 -44.55 -3.55
N ASP A 142 4.08 -45.55 -3.99
CA ASP A 142 2.66 -45.70 -3.64
C ASP A 142 2.50 -45.84 -2.12
N THR A 143 3.34 -46.66 -1.48
CA THR A 143 3.36 -46.79 -0.01
C THR A 143 3.72 -45.47 0.67
N PHE A 144 4.69 -44.73 0.13
CA PHE A 144 5.05 -43.40 0.59
C PHE A 144 3.87 -42.43 0.44
N MET A 145 3.21 -42.39 -0.71
CA MET A 145 2.07 -41.52 -0.98
C MET A 145 0.90 -41.86 -0.06
N ASP A 146 0.65 -43.14 0.20
CA ASP A 146 -0.37 -43.61 1.13
C ASP A 146 -0.02 -43.22 2.57
N ASN A 147 1.23 -43.41 2.99
CA ASN A 147 1.72 -42.97 4.30
C ASN A 147 1.65 -41.46 4.43
N PHE A 148 2.10 -40.71 3.43
CA PHE A 148 2.09 -39.26 3.39
C PHE A 148 0.65 -38.75 3.49
N THR A 149 -0.26 -39.29 2.67
CA THR A 149 -1.71 -39.00 2.70
C THR A 149 -2.32 -39.29 4.07
N ARG A 150 -2.06 -40.47 4.65
CA ARG A 150 -2.56 -40.83 5.98
C ARG A 150 -1.98 -39.95 7.09
N HIS A 151 -0.72 -39.54 6.99
CA HIS A 151 -0.09 -38.64 7.95
C HIS A 151 -0.66 -37.22 7.93
N PHE A 152 -1.28 -36.78 6.82
CA PHE A 152 -2.00 -35.50 6.82
C PHE A 152 -3.24 -35.47 7.70
N ASP A 153 -3.92 -36.61 7.88
CA ASP A 153 -5.11 -36.67 8.73
C ASP A 153 -4.77 -36.80 10.22
N ILE A 154 -3.48 -36.92 10.57
CA ILE A 154 -3.05 -37.05 11.96
C ILE A 154 -2.90 -35.66 12.60
N PRO A 155 -3.51 -35.42 13.78
CA PRO A 155 -3.42 -34.15 14.51
C PRO A 155 -1.98 -33.62 14.74
N SER A 156 -0.98 -34.50 14.79
CA SER A 156 0.43 -34.14 14.94
C SER A 156 1.02 -33.37 13.76
N TYR A 157 0.38 -33.39 12.59
CA TYR A 157 0.78 -32.70 11.35
C TYR A 157 -0.01 -31.43 11.08
N GLN A 158 -1.06 -31.15 11.87
CA GLN A 158 -1.89 -29.94 11.73
C GLN A 158 -1.05 -28.66 11.81
N ASN A 159 -0.03 -28.63 12.67
CA ASN A 159 0.86 -27.47 12.83
C ASN A 159 1.63 -27.15 11.54
N SER A 160 2.15 -28.16 10.85
CA SER A 160 2.84 -27.97 9.56
C SER A 160 1.87 -27.51 8.48
N GLN A 161 0.63 -28.02 8.50
CA GLN A 161 -0.43 -27.54 7.61
C GLN A 161 -0.82 -26.09 7.88
N TYR A 162 -0.90 -25.66 9.14
CA TYR A 162 -1.19 -24.27 9.48
C TYR A 162 -0.10 -23.33 8.97
N VAL A 163 1.17 -23.68 9.15
CA VAL A 163 2.31 -22.91 8.63
C VAL A 163 2.25 -22.84 7.10
N PHE A 164 2.03 -23.98 6.42
CA PHE A 164 1.88 -24.00 4.95
C PHE A 164 0.71 -23.10 4.50
N LYS A 165 -0.47 -23.25 5.11
CA LYS A 165 -1.65 -22.44 4.78
C LYS A 165 -1.42 -20.94 5.00
N GLN A 166 -0.78 -20.55 6.09
CA GLN A 166 -0.44 -19.15 6.34
C GLN A 166 0.50 -18.60 5.27
N PHE A 167 1.54 -19.35 4.91
CA PHE A 167 2.45 -18.97 3.83
C PHE A 167 1.70 -18.78 2.50
N CYS A 168 0.83 -19.72 2.15
CA CYS A 168 -0.04 -19.64 0.98
C CYS A 168 -0.94 -18.39 0.99
N LEU A 169 -1.54 -18.06 2.12
CA LEU A 169 -2.37 -16.86 2.28
C LEU A 169 -1.57 -15.58 2.07
N ILE A 170 -0.34 -15.50 2.59
CA ILE A 170 0.53 -14.34 2.41
C ILE A 170 0.87 -14.16 0.92
N LEU A 171 1.20 -15.24 0.22
CA LEU A 171 1.49 -15.19 -1.21
C LEU A 171 0.29 -14.74 -2.02
N ASN A 172 -0.92 -15.21 -1.68
CA ASN A 172 -2.16 -14.77 -2.31
C ASN A 172 -2.48 -13.31 -2.03
N PHE A 173 -2.20 -12.83 -0.81
CA PHE A 173 -2.34 -11.44 -0.44
C PHE A 173 -1.43 -10.55 -1.30
N ILE A 174 -0.17 -10.93 -1.49
CA ILE A 174 0.77 -10.23 -2.39
C ILE A 174 0.28 -10.28 -3.84
N ASN A 175 -0.18 -11.45 -4.31
CA ASN A 175 -0.61 -11.62 -5.69
C ASN A 175 -1.87 -10.81 -6.03
N SER A 176 -2.82 -10.71 -5.10
CA SER A 176 -4.08 -9.98 -5.28
C SER A 176 -3.93 -8.46 -5.10
N ALA A 177 -2.86 -7.99 -4.48
CA ALA A 177 -2.65 -6.57 -4.21
C ALA A 177 -2.42 -5.74 -5.48
N LYS A 178 -2.88 -4.49 -5.50
CA LYS A 178 -2.62 -3.52 -6.58
C LYS A 178 -1.36 -2.71 -6.31
N VAL A 179 -0.24 -3.40 -6.08
CA VAL A 179 1.06 -2.78 -5.79
C VAL A 179 2.05 -3.02 -6.92
N GLU A 180 2.91 -2.03 -7.14
CA GLU A 180 4.05 -2.16 -8.04
C GLU A 180 5.11 -3.12 -7.44
N ASN A 181 5.90 -3.76 -8.30
CA ASN A 181 7.04 -4.61 -7.90
C ASN A 181 6.70 -5.74 -6.90
N LYS A 182 5.62 -6.50 -7.16
CA LYS A 182 5.24 -7.69 -6.37
C LYS A 182 6.38 -8.67 -6.11
N ALA A 183 7.31 -8.80 -7.06
CA ALA A 183 8.49 -9.66 -6.96
C ALA A 183 9.28 -9.43 -5.66
N VAL A 184 9.49 -8.16 -5.27
CA VAL A 184 10.24 -7.81 -4.05
C VAL A 184 9.56 -8.37 -2.81
N TYR A 185 8.23 -8.29 -2.73
CA TYR A 185 7.48 -8.82 -1.59
C TYR A 185 7.49 -10.35 -1.56
N PHE A 186 7.47 -11.01 -2.73
CA PHE A 186 7.67 -12.45 -2.82
C PHE A 186 9.06 -12.86 -2.31
N ASP A 187 10.11 -12.13 -2.68
CA ASP A 187 11.48 -12.39 -2.24
C ASP A 187 11.64 -12.18 -0.73
N ILE A 188 11.07 -11.10 -0.18
CA ILE A 188 11.03 -10.87 1.26
C ILE A 188 10.32 -12.04 1.97
N THR A 189 9.17 -12.47 1.46
CA THR A 189 8.42 -13.60 2.04
C THR A 189 9.25 -14.90 1.99
N ARG A 190 9.88 -15.18 0.84
CA ARG A 190 10.76 -16.35 0.67
C ARG A 190 11.96 -16.33 1.62
N SER A 191 12.55 -15.16 1.86
CA SER A 191 13.67 -15.00 2.80
C SER A 191 13.33 -15.37 4.25
N LYS A 192 12.03 -15.43 4.61
CA LYS A 192 11.57 -15.84 5.94
C LYS A 192 11.52 -17.36 6.11
N LEU A 193 11.83 -18.13 5.07
CA LEU A 193 11.86 -19.58 5.10
C LEU A 193 13.28 -20.08 5.41
N TYR A 194 13.41 -20.94 6.41
CA TYR A 194 14.62 -21.72 6.63
C TYR A 194 14.66 -22.91 5.66
N ALA A 195 15.84 -23.49 5.44
CA ALA A 195 16.01 -24.69 4.60
C ALA A 195 15.02 -25.82 4.94
N ARG A 196 14.68 -25.97 6.23
CA ARG A 196 13.69 -26.95 6.70
C ARG A 196 12.28 -26.63 6.19
N ASP A 197 11.89 -25.36 6.24
CA ASP A 197 10.56 -24.93 5.81
C ASP A 197 10.41 -25.13 4.31
N ILE A 198 11.42 -24.72 3.53
CA ILE A 198 11.43 -24.88 2.07
C ILE A 198 11.20 -26.35 1.71
N LYS A 199 11.92 -27.24 2.40
CA LYS A 199 11.79 -28.67 2.17
C LYS A 199 10.38 -29.20 2.44
N ILE A 200 9.77 -28.81 3.55
CA ILE A 200 8.41 -29.22 3.89
C ILE A 200 7.39 -28.62 2.93
N LEU A 201 7.44 -27.31 2.72
CA LEU A 201 6.52 -26.58 1.87
C LEU A 201 6.59 -27.11 0.42
N PHE A 202 7.75 -27.54 -0.07
CA PHE A 202 7.91 -28.16 -1.39
C PHE A 202 7.13 -29.47 -1.53
N HIS A 203 7.17 -30.33 -0.50
CA HIS A 203 6.38 -31.57 -0.49
C HIS A 203 4.88 -31.27 -0.35
N PHE A 204 4.50 -30.38 0.56
CA PHE A 204 3.10 -29.92 0.67
C PHE A 204 2.61 -29.33 -0.66
N TYR A 205 3.43 -28.56 -1.37
CA TYR A 205 3.07 -28.02 -2.67
C TYR A 205 2.81 -29.14 -3.69
N HIS A 206 3.69 -30.14 -3.82
CA HIS A 206 3.53 -31.16 -4.87
C HIS A 206 2.49 -32.24 -4.56
N PHE A 207 2.19 -32.48 -3.29
CA PHE A 207 1.44 -33.65 -2.86
C PHE A 207 0.21 -33.35 -2.00
N TYR A 208 -0.08 -32.09 -1.66
CA TYR A 208 -1.33 -31.72 -0.99
C TYR A 208 -2.45 -31.51 -2.03
N PRO A 209 -3.75 -31.52 -1.70
CA PRO A 209 -4.79 -31.25 -2.70
C PRO A 209 -4.80 -29.78 -3.17
N ALA A 210 -4.72 -29.55 -4.48
CA ALA A 210 -4.58 -28.22 -5.09
C ALA A 210 -5.70 -27.22 -4.73
N THR A 211 -6.86 -27.71 -4.28
CA THR A 211 -8.03 -26.88 -3.89
C THR A 211 -7.72 -25.82 -2.83
N TYR A 212 -6.67 -26.01 -2.02
CA TYR A 212 -6.30 -25.07 -0.96
C TYR A 212 -5.23 -24.04 -1.34
N TYR A 213 -4.57 -24.19 -2.50
CA TYR A 213 -3.41 -23.36 -2.85
C TYR A 213 -3.17 -23.21 -4.38
N ALA A 214 -4.20 -23.47 -5.19
CA ALA A 214 -4.27 -23.18 -6.62
C ALA A 214 -3.65 -21.83 -7.06
N PRO A 215 -3.88 -20.69 -6.36
CA PRO A 215 -3.30 -19.40 -6.76
C PRO A 215 -1.78 -19.27 -6.64
N ILE A 216 -1.08 -20.28 -6.10
CA ILE A 216 0.40 -20.30 -5.98
C ILE A 216 1.05 -21.07 -7.12
N LYS A 217 0.27 -21.87 -7.86
CA LYS A 217 0.80 -22.68 -8.96
C LYS A 217 1.46 -21.81 -10.03
N ASP A 218 0.89 -20.64 -10.29
CA ASP A 218 1.34 -19.68 -11.29
C ASP A 218 2.40 -18.70 -10.79
N LEU A 219 2.70 -18.71 -9.48
CA LEU A 219 3.60 -17.74 -8.84
C LEU A 219 5.09 -18.16 -8.88
N ASN A 220 5.40 -19.33 -9.44
CA ASN A 220 6.74 -19.90 -9.53
C ASN A 220 7.55 -19.80 -8.21
N VAL A 221 6.85 -19.99 -7.08
CA VAL A 221 7.41 -19.77 -5.72
C VAL A 221 8.60 -20.68 -5.45
N PHE A 222 8.58 -21.87 -6.05
CA PHE A 222 9.60 -22.89 -5.97
C PHE A 222 10.24 -23.08 -7.34
N ASP A 223 10.77 -22.01 -7.92
CA ASP A 223 11.53 -22.08 -9.17
C ASP A 223 12.72 -23.06 -9.03
N ASP A 224 13.13 -23.64 -10.16
CA ASP A 224 14.17 -24.67 -10.17
C ASP A 224 15.50 -24.17 -9.58
N THR A 225 15.83 -22.89 -9.74
CA THR A 225 17.05 -22.29 -9.20
C THR A 225 17.03 -22.29 -7.67
N PHE A 226 15.90 -21.87 -7.10
CA PHE A 226 15.67 -21.83 -5.67
C PHE A 226 15.65 -23.24 -5.07
N ILE A 227 14.96 -24.20 -5.71
CA ILE A 227 14.84 -25.57 -5.18
C ILE A 227 16.14 -26.38 -5.27
N ASN A 228 16.95 -26.17 -6.32
CA ASN A 228 18.23 -26.86 -6.50
C ASN A 228 19.25 -26.57 -5.38
N GLU A 229 19.07 -25.47 -4.63
CA GLU A 229 19.90 -25.17 -3.44
C GLU A 229 19.58 -26.09 -2.25
N TYR A 230 18.35 -26.61 -2.18
CA TYR A 230 17.85 -27.36 -1.01
C TYR A 230 17.66 -28.85 -1.25
N PHE A 231 17.67 -29.29 -2.51
CA PHE A 231 17.36 -30.66 -2.90
C PHE A 231 18.33 -31.21 -3.95
N PHE A 232 18.58 -32.52 -3.91
CA PHE A 232 19.28 -33.21 -4.99
C PHE A 232 18.40 -33.29 -6.25
N PRO A 233 18.98 -33.21 -7.46
CA PRO A 233 18.21 -33.30 -8.71
C PRO A 233 17.35 -34.57 -8.81
N SER A 234 17.86 -35.72 -8.36
CA SER A 234 17.12 -36.99 -8.34
C SER A 234 15.87 -36.94 -7.45
N HIS A 235 15.93 -36.20 -6.33
CA HIS A 235 14.77 -35.97 -5.46
C HIS A 235 13.71 -35.10 -6.15
N ILE A 236 14.14 -34.05 -6.84
CA ILE A 236 13.24 -33.13 -7.55
C ILE A 236 12.52 -33.87 -8.69
N GLU A 237 13.24 -34.68 -9.47
CA GLU A 237 12.66 -35.48 -10.54
C GLU A 237 11.62 -36.47 -10.02
N LEU A 238 11.93 -37.15 -8.91
CA LEU A 238 11.01 -38.07 -8.24
C LEU A 238 9.74 -37.34 -7.80
N VAL A 239 9.87 -36.22 -7.06
CA VAL A 239 8.72 -35.46 -6.58
C VAL A 239 7.86 -34.93 -7.73
N LYS A 240 8.46 -34.42 -8.81
CA LYS A 240 7.72 -33.94 -9.99
C LYS A 240 6.97 -35.09 -10.69
N LYS A 241 7.61 -36.26 -10.85
CA LYS A 241 7.02 -37.44 -11.51
C LYS A 241 5.73 -37.93 -10.84
N TYR A 242 5.68 -37.90 -9.51
CA TYR A 242 4.57 -38.45 -8.71
C TYR A 242 3.69 -37.38 -8.06
N SER A 243 3.90 -36.11 -8.40
CA SER A 243 3.07 -35.02 -7.87
C SER A 243 1.59 -35.22 -8.18
N LEU A 244 0.73 -34.85 -7.24
CA LEU A 244 -0.73 -34.82 -7.45
C LEU A 244 -1.17 -33.66 -8.35
N GLN A 245 -0.23 -32.81 -8.78
CA GLN A 245 -0.48 -31.57 -9.51
C GLN A 245 -0.62 -31.74 -11.04
N LYS A 246 -0.86 -32.95 -11.56
CA LYS A 246 -1.17 -33.14 -12.99
C LYS A 246 -2.40 -32.32 -13.42
#